data_AF-A0A2E3DQ28-F1
#
_entry.id   AF-A0A2E3DQ28-F1
#
_cell.length_a   1.000
_cell.length_b   1.000
_cell.length_c   1.000
_cell.angle_alpha   90.00
_cell.angle_beta   90.00
_cell.angle_gamma   90.00
#
_symmetry.space_group_name_H-M   'P 1'
#
loop_
_entity.id
_entity.type
_entity.pdbx_description
1 polymer ?
#
loop_
_entity_poly.entity_id
_entity_poly.type
_entity_poly.pdbx_seq_one_letter_code
_entity_poly.pdbx_strand_id
1 'polypeptide(L)'
;MAKRRKQSNREGTTLTVAFILSVMTSIGAFIWIAILFQNVESAEKQVNVELANAKDSAKIAANREYVERTLRPMLGVGTQEELDEFVSSTEYELDKGKGVVADIVQEFTRFQASYPAYVQDGQPINYPTVAKALSDRNQVLLNDKKQLQAQVEALNKQMVALRDTQRTDTATQFTDSQSKINTAVEELAAFRADRQAASAGIDKAKQEHTEALAAKDQEIANRNNQIADAQKRLDDQAESNLVTQLKARPKSERFEIPDGKVTSINEASGTVWINIGSSDDLKPLTTFSVYPATQLGVMRGPEDIKGRIEVLKIIDGDFAECRIVEDSINDPILIGDQIYSPLWQRGISVHFALIGYFDIDGDGKSDRDRIKNIILSAGGVIDAELSIDNTQEVDAANLIRKGGITVDTQYLVRGKTDTILNIDRQTYNRFETRAKDYNVESITINTLLNYAGYKNIKSSTGLGSGFDNENPEPLVKPILKPEDKRNQLRFPPRRSENDGAF
;
A
#
# COMPACT_ATOMS: atom_id res chain seq x y z
N MET A 1 -179.55 8.35 -164.64
CA MET A 1 -178.57 8.25 -165.76
C MET A 1 -177.19 8.70 -165.29
N ALA A 2 -176.13 7.92 -165.57
CA ALA A 2 -174.67 8.20 -165.63
C ALA A 2 -173.94 9.25 -164.71
N LYS A 3 -172.94 8.79 -163.90
CA LYS A 3 -171.66 9.43 -163.38
C LYS A 3 -171.16 8.68 -162.11
N ARG A 4 -169.90 8.71 -161.59
CA ARG A 4 -168.49 8.74 -162.11
C ARG A 4 -167.47 8.62 -160.92
N ARG A 5 -166.20 8.13 -161.13
CA ARG A 5 -164.94 8.35 -160.30
C ARG A 5 -164.74 7.58 -158.95
N LYS A 6 -163.53 7.23 -158.39
CA LYS A 6 -162.07 7.12 -158.81
C LYS A 6 -161.12 6.54 -157.67
N GLN A 7 -160.11 5.67 -157.97
CA GLN A 7 -158.71 5.42 -157.39
C GLN A 7 -158.32 5.50 -155.87
N SER A 8 -157.19 4.95 -155.30
CA SER A 8 -156.28 3.76 -155.53
C SER A 8 -155.02 3.69 -154.56
N ASN A 9 -154.58 2.49 -154.08
CA ASN A 9 -153.29 2.02 -153.42
C ASN A 9 -152.42 2.90 -152.47
N ARG A 10 -152.13 2.44 -151.22
CA ARG A 10 -151.12 3.06 -150.30
C ARG A 10 -150.64 2.26 -149.05
N GLU A 11 -149.99 1.08 -149.16
CA GLU A 11 -149.52 0.30 -147.97
C GLU A 11 -148.03 -0.13 -147.91
N GLY A 12 -147.21 0.12 -148.94
CA GLY A 12 -145.87 -0.50 -149.05
C GLY A 12 -144.66 0.23 -148.42
N THR A 13 -144.79 1.49 -147.97
CA THR A 13 -143.62 2.36 -147.70
C THR A 13 -143.23 2.60 -146.24
N THR A 14 -144.06 2.20 -145.27
CA THR A 14 -143.79 2.45 -143.84
C THR A 14 -142.85 1.42 -143.21
N LEU A 15 -142.84 0.18 -143.68
CA LEU A 15 -142.11 -0.92 -143.07
C LEU A 15 -140.57 -0.79 -143.19
N THR A 16 -140.07 -0.26 -144.31
CA THR A 16 -138.63 -0.15 -144.60
C THR A 16 -137.92 0.90 -143.76
N VAL A 17 -138.59 1.99 -143.37
CA VAL A 17 -137.97 3.06 -142.56
C VAL A 17 -137.71 2.60 -141.13
N ALA A 18 -138.61 1.82 -140.55
CA ALA A 18 -138.48 1.30 -139.18
C ALA A 18 -137.25 0.38 -139.01
N PHE A 19 -136.96 -0.46 -140.01
CA PHE A 19 -135.82 -1.37 -139.97
C PHE A 19 -134.47 -0.64 -139.92
N ILE A 20 -134.28 0.38 -140.75
CA ILE A 20 -133.02 1.15 -140.82
C ILE A 20 -132.74 1.86 -139.48
N LEU A 21 -133.77 2.45 -138.86
CA LEU A 21 -133.64 3.09 -137.55
C LEU A 21 -133.20 2.10 -136.45
N SER A 22 -133.78 0.88 -136.45
CA SER A 22 -133.39 -0.17 -135.50
C SER A 22 -131.91 -0.58 -135.64
N VAL A 23 -131.43 -0.77 -136.88
CA VAL A 23 -130.02 -1.13 -137.13
C VAL A 23 -129.08 0.00 -136.68
N MET A 24 -129.37 1.26 -137.03
CA MET A 24 -128.53 2.41 -136.65
C MET A 24 -128.43 2.61 -135.13
N THR A 25 -129.55 2.44 -134.40
CA THR A 25 -129.52 2.53 -132.92
C THR A 25 -128.72 1.41 -132.27
N SER A 26 -128.81 0.17 -132.78
CA SER A 26 -128.01 -0.95 -132.25
C SER A 26 -126.50 -0.79 -132.49
N ILE A 27 -126.08 -0.24 -133.64
CA ILE A 27 -124.68 0.08 -133.92
C ILE A 27 -124.18 1.19 -132.98
N GLY A 28 -124.97 2.26 -132.79
CA GLY A 28 -124.65 3.33 -131.86
C GLY A 28 -124.50 2.85 -130.41
N ALA A 29 -125.38 1.95 -129.96
CA ALA A 29 -125.28 1.32 -128.65
C ALA A 29 -124.01 0.47 -128.50
N PHE A 30 -123.63 -0.32 -129.51
CA PHE A 30 -122.39 -1.11 -129.48
C PHE A 30 -121.13 -0.23 -129.39
N ILE A 31 -121.07 0.87 -130.14
CA ILE A 31 -119.94 1.82 -130.08
C ILE A 31 -119.87 2.48 -128.70
N TRP A 32 -121.01 2.89 -128.15
CA TRP A 32 -121.07 3.51 -126.82
C TRP A 32 -120.63 2.55 -125.72
N ILE A 33 -121.08 1.29 -125.78
CA ILE A 33 -120.65 0.22 -124.87
C ILE A 33 -119.14 -0.03 -124.98
N ALA A 34 -118.58 -0.09 -126.19
CA ALA A 34 -117.14 -0.30 -126.40
C ALA A 34 -116.29 0.84 -125.80
N ILE A 35 -116.71 2.10 -125.97
CA ILE A 35 -116.06 3.26 -125.36
C ILE A 35 -116.15 3.20 -123.83
N LEU A 36 -117.30 2.78 -123.29
CA LEU A 36 -117.48 2.58 -121.85
C LEU A 36 -116.51 1.55 -121.28
N PHE A 37 -116.37 0.38 -121.94
CA PHE A 37 -115.41 -0.64 -121.53
C PHE A 37 -113.96 -0.14 -121.60
N GLN A 38 -113.55 0.58 -122.65
CA GLN A 38 -112.20 1.15 -122.75
C GLN A 38 -111.91 2.19 -121.66
N ASN A 39 -112.90 3.02 -121.30
CA ASN A 39 -112.75 4.00 -120.23
C ASN A 39 -112.66 3.34 -118.84
N VAL A 40 -113.43 2.28 -118.58
CA VAL A 40 -113.33 1.51 -117.33
C VAL A 40 -111.97 0.81 -117.21
N GLU A 41 -111.53 0.14 -118.27
CA GLU A 41 -110.25 -0.60 -118.29
C GLU A 41 -109.03 0.34 -118.16
N SER A 42 -109.09 1.55 -118.71
CA SER A 42 -108.02 2.55 -118.57
C SER A 42 -108.01 3.23 -117.20
N ALA A 43 -109.18 3.48 -116.58
CA ALA A 43 -109.26 3.95 -115.20
C ALA A 43 -108.75 2.90 -114.19
N GLU A 44 -109.12 1.63 -114.39
CA GLU A 44 -108.63 0.50 -113.56
C GLU A 44 -107.11 0.35 -113.64
N LYS A 45 -106.52 0.52 -114.83
CA LYS A 45 -105.05 0.53 -115.00
C LYS A 45 -104.39 1.71 -114.27
N GLN A 46 -104.97 2.90 -114.28
CA GLN A 46 -104.42 4.05 -113.55
C GLN A 46 -104.46 3.82 -112.03
N VAL A 47 -105.59 3.37 -111.49
CA VAL A 47 -105.71 3.04 -110.06
C VAL A 47 -104.71 1.96 -109.64
N ASN A 48 -104.51 0.92 -110.47
CA ASN A 48 -103.53 -0.13 -110.19
C ASN A 48 -102.07 0.37 -110.24
N VAL A 49 -101.74 1.33 -111.11
CA VAL A 49 -100.41 1.96 -111.16
C VAL A 49 -100.18 2.88 -109.95
N GLU A 50 -101.17 3.67 -109.54
CA GLU A 50 -101.06 4.51 -108.33
C GLU A 50 -100.95 3.64 -107.06
N LEU A 51 -101.71 2.55 -106.97
CA LEU A 51 -101.62 1.58 -105.87
C LEU A 51 -100.26 0.88 -105.84
N ALA A 52 -99.67 0.56 -106.99
CA ALA A 52 -98.31 0.01 -107.07
C ALA A 52 -97.26 1.02 -106.59
N ASN A 53 -97.30 2.26 -107.07
CA ASN A 53 -96.40 3.33 -106.64
C ASN A 53 -96.52 3.65 -105.13
N ALA A 54 -97.73 3.60 -104.58
CA ALA A 54 -97.98 3.76 -103.14
C ALA A 54 -97.36 2.61 -102.33
N LYS A 55 -97.53 1.36 -102.79
CA LYS A 55 -96.92 0.17 -102.16
C LYS A 55 -95.39 0.20 -102.23
N ASP A 56 -94.80 0.60 -103.34
CA ASP A 56 -93.34 0.75 -103.47
C ASP A 56 -92.81 1.86 -102.56
N SER A 57 -93.51 2.98 -102.46
CA SER A 57 -93.17 4.07 -101.53
C SER A 57 -93.23 3.62 -100.07
N ALA A 58 -94.26 2.84 -99.70
CA ALA A 58 -94.39 2.27 -98.36
C ALA A 58 -93.32 1.19 -98.08
N LYS A 59 -92.97 0.35 -99.07
CA LYS A 59 -91.83 -0.60 -98.96
C LYS A 59 -90.51 0.16 -98.73
N ILE A 60 -90.27 1.26 -99.43
CA ILE A 60 -89.08 2.11 -99.21
C ILE A 60 -89.08 2.71 -97.79
N ALA A 61 -90.22 3.23 -97.32
CA ALA A 61 -90.37 3.77 -95.97
C ALA A 61 -90.10 2.69 -94.89
N ALA A 62 -90.68 1.49 -95.03
CA ALA A 62 -90.47 0.38 -94.12
C ALA A 62 -89.00 -0.10 -94.09
N ASN A 63 -88.32 -0.13 -95.25
CA ASN A 63 -86.90 -0.44 -95.31
C ASN A 63 -86.04 0.64 -94.63
N ARG A 64 -86.40 1.93 -94.74
CA ARG A 64 -85.72 3.03 -94.03
C ARG A 64 -85.93 2.94 -92.52
N GLU A 65 -87.14 2.66 -92.07
CA GLU A 65 -87.47 2.52 -90.66
C GLU A 65 -86.77 1.30 -90.04
N TYR A 66 -86.67 0.19 -90.76
CA TYR A 66 -85.85 -0.97 -90.37
C TYR A 66 -84.38 -0.58 -90.15
N VAL A 67 -83.78 0.17 -91.08
CA VAL A 67 -82.39 0.65 -90.96
C VAL A 67 -82.25 1.52 -89.71
N GLU A 68 -83.16 2.48 -89.50
CA GLU A 68 -83.13 3.37 -88.34
C GLU A 68 -83.25 2.59 -87.02
N ARG A 69 -84.25 1.72 -86.89
CA ARG A 69 -84.49 0.89 -85.70
C ARG A 69 -83.33 -0.07 -85.42
N THR A 70 -82.62 -0.56 -86.44
CA THR A 70 -81.42 -1.40 -86.26
C THR A 70 -80.23 -0.62 -85.71
N LEU A 71 -80.04 0.64 -86.14
CA LEU A 71 -78.92 1.47 -85.69
C LEU A 71 -79.14 2.10 -84.31
N ARG A 72 -80.41 2.36 -83.94
CA ARG A 72 -80.80 2.99 -82.67
C ARG A 72 -80.12 2.33 -81.44
N PRO A 73 -80.22 1.02 -81.17
CA PRO A 73 -79.58 0.40 -80.01
C PRO A 73 -78.06 0.56 -79.96
N MET A 74 -77.39 0.63 -81.12
CA MET A 74 -75.93 0.82 -81.21
C MET A 74 -75.50 2.21 -80.73
N LEU A 75 -76.41 3.19 -80.81
CA LEU A 75 -76.25 4.55 -80.31
C LEU A 75 -76.80 4.73 -78.89
N GLY A 76 -77.32 3.66 -78.26
CA GLY A 76 -77.89 3.70 -76.91
C GLY A 76 -79.28 4.31 -76.81
N VAL A 77 -80.04 4.34 -77.90
CA VAL A 77 -81.44 4.81 -77.94
C VAL A 77 -82.33 3.68 -78.48
N GLY A 78 -83.57 3.54 -77.99
CA GLY A 78 -84.44 2.42 -78.37
C GLY A 78 -83.90 1.04 -77.97
N THR A 79 -84.60 -0.02 -78.35
CA THR A 79 -84.27 -1.41 -77.95
C THR A 79 -84.31 -2.38 -79.13
N GLN A 80 -83.74 -3.59 -78.93
CA GLN A 80 -83.92 -4.69 -79.86
C GLN A 80 -85.40 -5.09 -79.97
N GLU A 81 -86.15 -5.01 -78.87
CA GLU A 81 -87.59 -5.30 -78.81
C GLU A 81 -88.40 -4.36 -79.71
N GLU A 82 -88.06 -3.06 -79.76
CA GLU A 82 -88.67 -2.07 -80.68
C GLU A 82 -88.39 -2.35 -82.16
N LEU A 83 -87.28 -3.05 -82.47
CA LEU A 83 -86.98 -3.51 -83.83
C LEU A 83 -87.76 -4.78 -84.15
N ASP A 84 -87.77 -5.75 -83.24
CA ASP A 84 -88.44 -7.04 -83.41
C ASP A 84 -89.96 -6.86 -83.55
N GLU A 85 -90.58 -5.95 -82.77
CA GLU A 85 -91.99 -5.56 -82.89
C GLU A 85 -92.29 -4.99 -84.29
N PHE A 86 -91.46 -4.07 -84.78
CA PHE A 86 -91.60 -3.48 -86.11
C PHE A 86 -91.46 -4.53 -87.24
N VAL A 87 -90.48 -5.43 -87.12
CA VAL A 87 -90.27 -6.53 -88.07
C VAL A 87 -91.44 -7.51 -88.07
N SER A 88 -92.10 -7.73 -86.92
CA SER A 88 -93.25 -8.63 -86.80
C SER A 88 -94.57 -8.04 -87.33
N SER A 89 -94.69 -6.71 -87.37
CA SER A 89 -95.94 -5.99 -87.68
C SER A 89 -95.99 -5.43 -89.11
N THR A 90 -94.87 -5.39 -89.84
CA THR A 90 -94.82 -4.88 -91.21
C THR A 90 -95.16 -5.94 -92.25
N GLU A 91 -96.07 -5.62 -93.18
CA GLU A 91 -96.42 -6.46 -94.32
C GLU A 91 -95.39 -6.36 -95.48
N TYR A 92 -94.38 -5.50 -95.36
CA TYR A 92 -93.42 -5.20 -96.44
C TYR A 92 -92.10 -5.95 -96.30
N GLU A 93 -91.56 -6.45 -97.41
CA GLU A 93 -90.23 -7.07 -97.44
C GLU A 93 -89.12 -6.05 -97.12
N LEU A 94 -88.19 -6.44 -96.25
CA LEU A 94 -87.10 -5.60 -95.73
C LEU A 94 -85.72 -5.98 -96.33
N ASP A 95 -85.69 -6.51 -97.54
CA ASP A 95 -84.49 -7.04 -98.22
C ASP A 95 -83.39 -5.98 -98.37
N LYS A 96 -83.76 -4.77 -98.85
CA LYS A 96 -82.83 -3.66 -99.05
C LYS A 96 -82.29 -3.13 -97.72
N GLY A 97 -83.15 -2.99 -96.71
CA GLY A 97 -82.78 -2.54 -95.37
C GLY A 97 -81.84 -3.52 -94.68
N LYS A 98 -82.11 -4.83 -94.78
CA LYS A 98 -81.20 -5.90 -94.32
C LYS A 98 -79.84 -5.84 -94.99
N GLY A 99 -79.80 -5.63 -96.32
CA GLY A 99 -78.55 -5.44 -97.05
C GLY A 99 -77.74 -4.22 -96.60
N VAL A 100 -78.41 -3.11 -96.26
CA VAL A 100 -77.74 -1.87 -95.79
C VAL A 100 -77.12 -2.00 -94.40
N VAL A 101 -77.75 -2.74 -93.47
CA VAL A 101 -77.27 -2.84 -92.07
C VAL A 101 -76.39 -4.05 -91.78
N ALA A 102 -76.32 -5.04 -92.66
CA ALA A 102 -75.64 -6.31 -92.39
C ALA A 102 -74.19 -6.14 -91.90
N ASP A 103 -73.39 -5.34 -92.61
CA ASP A 103 -72.00 -5.08 -92.24
C ASP A 103 -71.90 -4.29 -90.93
N ILE A 104 -72.80 -3.30 -90.73
CA ILE A 104 -72.82 -2.46 -89.52
C ILE A 104 -73.16 -3.29 -88.27
N VAL A 105 -74.12 -4.21 -88.37
CA VAL A 105 -74.46 -5.17 -87.29
C VAL A 105 -73.27 -6.09 -87.00
N GLN A 106 -72.54 -6.53 -88.02
CA GLN A 106 -71.36 -7.37 -87.84
C GLN A 106 -70.21 -6.59 -87.16
N GLU A 107 -69.95 -5.34 -87.57
CA GLU A 107 -68.96 -4.48 -86.94
C GLU A 107 -69.33 -4.14 -85.49
N PHE A 108 -70.59 -3.87 -85.21
CA PHE A 108 -71.07 -3.63 -83.85
C PHE A 108 -70.91 -4.87 -82.96
N THR A 109 -71.22 -6.07 -83.48
CA THR A 109 -70.97 -7.34 -82.76
C THR A 109 -69.47 -7.52 -82.45
N ARG A 110 -68.58 -7.19 -83.39
CA ARG A 110 -67.12 -7.22 -83.17
C ARG A 110 -66.66 -6.18 -82.14
N PHE A 111 -67.25 -4.98 -82.18
CA PHE A 111 -67.02 -3.93 -81.19
C PHE A 111 -67.43 -4.39 -79.78
N GLN A 112 -68.62 -4.99 -79.62
CA GLN A 112 -69.02 -5.53 -78.32
C GLN A 112 -68.05 -6.61 -77.81
N ALA A 113 -67.57 -7.49 -78.70
CA ALA A 113 -66.61 -8.54 -78.36
C ALA A 113 -65.21 -8.02 -77.96
N SER A 114 -64.81 -6.80 -78.35
CA SER A 114 -63.53 -6.21 -77.92
C SER A 114 -63.58 -5.54 -76.54
N TYR A 115 -64.77 -5.44 -75.94
CA TYR A 115 -65.01 -4.79 -74.64
C TYR A 115 -65.64 -5.75 -73.59
N PRO A 116 -65.13 -6.99 -73.39
CA PRO A 116 -65.80 -8.01 -72.57
C PRO A 116 -65.87 -7.66 -71.08
N ALA A 117 -64.97 -6.82 -70.57
CA ALA A 117 -65.01 -6.37 -69.17
C ALA A 117 -66.27 -5.55 -68.85
N TYR A 118 -66.80 -4.80 -69.82
CA TYR A 118 -67.99 -3.97 -69.64
C TYR A 118 -69.30 -4.77 -69.63
N VAL A 119 -69.26 -6.07 -70.01
CA VAL A 119 -70.39 -7.01 -69.86
C VAL A 119 -70.69 -7.29 -68.39
N GLN A 120 -69.67 -7.27 -67.51
CA GLN A 120 -69.81 -7.69 -66.11
C GLN A 120 -70.57 -6.68 -65.23
N ASP A 121 -70.59 -5.40 -65.62
CA ASP A 121 -71.30 -4.33 -64.90
C ASP A 121 -72.78 -4.19 -65.32
N GLY A 122 -73.29 -5.09 -66.17
CA GLY A 122 -74.70 -5.12 -66.59
C GLY A 122 -75.15 -3.93 -67.46
N GLN A 123 -74.21 -3.13 -67.98
CA GLN A 123 -74.51 -1.97 -68.81
C GLN A 123 -74.66 -2.36 -70.30
N PRO A 124 -75.58 -1.73 -71.05
CA PRO A 124 -75.70 -1.95 -72.49
C PRO A 124 -74.43 -1.46 -73.22
N ILE A 125 -73.76 -2.37 -73.93
CA ILE A 125 -72.56 -2.05 -74.70
C ILE A 125 -72.97 -1.41 -76.03
N ASN A 126 -72.97 -0.08 -76.04
CA ASN A 126 -73.20 0.79 -77.18
C ASN A 126 -72.01 1.77 -77.35
N TYR A 127 -71.91 2.46 -78.50
CA TYR A 127 -70.75 3.32 -78.77
C TYR A 127 -70.55 4.45 -77.73
N PRO A 128 -71.59 5.22 -77.33
CA PRO A 128 -71.44 6.25 -76.30
C PRO A 128 -71.01 5.74 -74.91
N THR A 129 -71.56 4.62 -74.43
CA THR A 129 -71.23 4.06 -73.10
C THR A 129 -69.74 3.71 -73.00
N VAL A 130 -69.19 3.02 -74.01
CA VAL A 130 -67.78 2.64 -74.03
C VAL A 130 -66.88 3.87 -74.16
N ALA A 131 -67.22 4.82 -75.03
CA ALA A 131 -66.46 6.06 -75.19
C ALA A 131 -66.38 6.86 -73.87
N LYS A 132 -67.51 6.98 -73.15
CA LYS A 132 -67.55 7.60 -71.83
C LYS A 132 -66.68 6.84 -70.83
N ALA A 133 -66.84 5.52 -70.71
CA ALA A 133 -66.12 4.74 -69.72
C ALA A 133 -64.59 4.68 -69.97
N LEU A 134 -64.15 4.73 -71.23
CA LEU A 134 -62.74 4.93 -71.59
C LEU A 134 -62.24 6.31 -71.17
N SER A 135 -63.05 7.36 -71.36
CA SER A 135 -62.72 8.72 -70.90
C SER A 135 -62.59 8.79 -69.37
N ASP A 136 -63.56 8.24 -68.64
CA ASP A 136 -63.56 8.17 -67.17
C ASP A 136 -62.34 7.39 -66.66
N ARG A 137 -62.01 6.24 -67.30
CA ARG A 137 -60.80 5.47 -66.97
C ARG A 137 -59.50 6.25 -67.24
N ASN A 138 -59.43 6.99 -68.35
CA ASN A 138 -58.28 7.85 -68.65
C ASN A 138 -58.14 8.99 -67.64
N GLN A 139 -59.26 9.56 -67.16
CA GLN A 139 -59.30 10.56 -66.10
C GLN A 139 -58.73 10.01 -64.78
N VAL A 140 -59.12 8.79 -64.39
CA VAL A 140 -58.59 8.09 -63.21
C VAL A 140 -57.08 7.83 -63.36
N LEU A 141 -56.64 7.22 -64.46
CA LEU A 141 -55.23 6.95 -64.71
C LEU A 141 -54.36 8.22 -64.73
N LEU A 142 -54.91 9.35 -65.21
CA LEU A 142 -54.23 10.64 -65.18
C LEU A 142 -54.06 11.16 -63.74
N ASN A 143 -55.07 10.97 -62.89
CA ASN A 143 -55.02 11.37 -61.48
C ASN A 143 -54.07 10.46 -60.68
N ASP A 144 -54.14 9.14 -60.88
CA ASP A 144 -53.21 8.17 -60.27
C ASP A 144 -51.77 8.48 -60.65
N LYS A 145 -51.51 8.79 -61.93
CA LYS A 145 -50.18 9.22 -62.40
C LYS A 145 -49.70 10.48 -61.68
N LYS A 146 -50.54 11.51 -61.54
CA LYS A 146 -50.20 12.74 -60.81
C LYS A 146 -49.90 12.46 -59.34
N GLN A 147 -50.72 11.62 -58.69
CA GLN A 147 -50.52 11.24 -57.29
C GLN A 147 -49.21 10.46 -57.10
N LEU A 148 -48.92 9.50 -57.98
CA LEU A 148 -47.68 8.72 -57.93
C LEU A 148 -46.44 9.59 -58.20
N GLN A 149 -46.53 10.55 -59.14
CA GLN A 149 -45.47 11.54 -59.35
C GLN A 149 -45.20 12.38 -58.10
N ALA A 150 -46.25 12.89 -57.44
CA ALA A 150 -46.12 13.64 -56.19
C ALA A 150 -45.53 12.79 -55.05
N GLN A 151 -45.88 11.50 -54.95
CA GLN A 151 -45.28 10.57 -53.99
C GLN A 151 -43.80 10.31 -54.27
N VAL A 152 -43.40 10.11 -55.53
CA VAL A 152 -42.00 9.94 -55.92
C VAL A 152 -41.18 11.20 -55.63
N GLU A 153 -41.71 12.39 -55.90
CA GLU A 153 -41.06 13.65 -55.53
C GLU A 153 -40.91 13.83 -54.01
N ALA A 154 -41.94 13.48 -53.23
CA ALA A 154 -41.89 13.54 -51.77
C ALA A 154 -40.86 12.56 -51.20
N LEU A 155 -40.84 11.33 -51.70
CA LEU A 155 -39.89 10.30 -51.27
C LEU A 155 -38.44 10.68 -51.65
N ASN A 156 -38.22 11.22 -52.84
CA ASN A 156 -36.90 11.72 -53.25
C ASN A 156 -36.42 12.86 -52.35
N LYS A 157 -37.30 13.81 -51.98
CA LYS A 157 -36.98 14.87 -51.01
C LYS A 157 -36.62 14.30 -49.63
N GLN A 158 -37.35 13.31 -49.15
CA GLN A 158 -37.03 12.62 -47.88
C GLN A 158 -35.69 11.89 -47.94
N MET A 159 -35.39 11.17 -49.04
CA MET A 159 -34.12 10.46 -49.22
C MET A 159 -32.91 11.40 -49.29
N VAL A 160 -33.05 12.57 -49.94
CA VAL A 160 -32.00 13.59 -49.95
C VAL A 160 -31.81 14.18 -48.55
N ALA A 161 -32.88 14.59 -47.88
CA ALA A 161 -32.82 15.15 -46.53
C ALA A 161 -32.17 14.15 -45.54
N LEU A 162 -32.59 12.88 -45.55
CA LEU A 162 -32.02 11.84 -44.68
C LEU A 162 -30.51 11.64 -44.94
N ARG A 163 -30.10 11.63 -46.21
CA ARG A 163 -28.69 11.50 -46.61
C ARG A 163 -27.86 12.69 -46.14
N ASP A 164 -28.39 13.91 -46.23
CA ASP A 164 -27.67 15.13 -45.87
C ASP A 164 -27.61 15.30 -44.34
N THR A 165 -28.67 14.94 -43.60
CA THR A 165 -28.63 14.80 -42.14
C THR A 165 -27.60 13.75 -41.72
N GLN A 166 -27.66 12.53 -42.24
CA GLN A 166 -26.70 11.47 -41.87
C GLN A 166 -25.24 11.85 -42.19
N ARG A 167 -25.00 12.55 -43.30
CA ARG A 167 -23.67 13.09 -43.64
C ARG A 167 -23.21 14.16 -42.66
N THR A 168 -24.10 15.07 -42.29
CA THR A 168 -23.81 16.15 -41.33
C THR A 168 -23.50 15.55 -39.97
N ASP A 169 -24.37 14.68 -39.45
CA ASP A 169 -24.20 14.00 -38.16
C ASP A 169 -22.89 13.19 -38.12
N THR A 170 -22.58 12.44 -39.18
CA THR A 170 -21.33 11.66 -39.27
C THR A 170 -20.10 12.59 -39.30
N ALA A 171 -20.16 13.71 -40.03
CA ALA A 171 -19.07 14.67 -40.09
C ALA A 171 -18.86 15.34 -38.71
N THR A 172 -19.93 15.79 -38.05
CA THR A 172 -19.89 16.38 -36.71
C THR A 172 -19.38 15.38 -35.67
N GLN A 173 -19.86 14.14 -35.67
CA GLN A 173 -19.35 13.08 -34.79
C GLN A 173 -17.85 12.83 -35.02
N PHE A 174 -17.39 12.83 -36.28
CA PHE A 174 -15.97 12.65 -36.58
C PHE A 174 -15.12 13.84 -36.11
N THR A 175 -15.57 15.09 -36.31
CA THR A 175 -14.85 16.28 -35.80
C THR A 175 -14.82 16.33 -34.28
N ASP A 176 -15.93 16.00 -33.61
CA ASP A 176 -16.02 15.96 -32.15
C ASP A 176 -15.13 14.85 -31.57
N SER A 177 -15.12 13.66 -32.18
CA SER A 177 -14.23 12.57 -31.81
C SER A 177 -12.77 12.94 -32.01
N GLN A 178 -12.40 13.57 -33.13
CA GLN A 178 -11.03 14.02 -33.37
C GLN A 178 -10.60 15.11 -32.38
N SER A 179 -11.49 16.05 -32.05
CA SER A 179 -11.25 17.07 -31.01
C SER A 179 -11.00 16.42 -29.65
N LYS A 180 -11.86 15.49 -29.21
CA LYS A 180 -11.69 14.73 -27.96
C LYS A 180 -10.40 13.92 -27.92
N ILE A 181 -10.00 13.31 -29.05
CA ILE A 181 -8.73 12.58 -29.16
C ILE A 181 -7.55 13.54 -29.00
N ASN A 182 -7.57 14.70 -29.65
CA ASN A 182 -6.51 15.70 -29.54
C ASN A 182 -6.36 16.20 -28.09
N THR A 183 -7.47 16.57 -27.44
CA THR A 183 -7.46 16.97 -26.02
C THR A 183 -6.94 15.85 -25.11
N ALA A 184 -7.37 14.60 -25.30
CA ALA A 184 -6.87 13.47 -24.51
C ALA A 184 -5.37 13.20 -24.73
N VAL A 185 -4.83 13.47 -25.92
CA VAL A 185 -3.39 13.38 -26.22
C VAL A 185 -2.62 14.51 -25.53
N GLU A 186 -3.14 15.73 -25.52
CA GLU A 186 -2.57 16.89 -24.82
C GLU A 186 -2.57 16.68 -23.29
N GLU A 187 -3.69 16.24 -22.72
CA GLU A 187 -3.82 15.88 -21.30
C GLU A 187 -2.85 14.75 -20.91
N LEU A 188 -2.71 13.71 -21.74
CA LEU A 188 -1.77 12.62 -21.50
C LEU A 188 -0.31 13.08 -21.59
N ALA A 189 0.01 14.04 -22.47
CA ALA A 189 1.33 14.64 -22.56
C ALA A 189 1.65 15.48 -21.32
N ALA A 190 0.72 16.34 -20.89
CA ALA A 190 0.82 17.12 -19.66
C ALA A 190 0.99 16.23 -18.42
N PHE A 191 0.13 15.22 -18.25
CA PHE A 191 0.21 14.27 -17.13
C PHE A 191 1.54 13.49 -17.10
N ARG A 192 2.12 13.16 -18.25
CA ARG A 192 3.46 12.54 -18.33
C ARG A 192 4.56 13.52 -17.90
N ALA A 193 4.49 14.77 -18.35
CA ALA A 193 5.44 15.82 -17.96
C ALA A 193 5.37 16.10 -16.45
N ASP A 194 4.17 16.25 -15.89
CA ASP A 194 3.94 16.45 -14.46
C ASP A 194 4.47 15.27 -13.63
N ARG A 195 4.21 14.03 -14.06
CA ARG A 195 4.76 12.85 -13.36
C ARG A 195 6.30 12.83 -13.40
N GLN A 196 6.91 13.19 -14.52
CA GLN A 196 8.37 13.25 -14.67
C GLN A 196 8.97 14.37 -13.81
N ALA A 197 8.33 15.53 -13.74
CA ALA A 197 8.72 16.63 -12.85
C ALA A 197 8.58 16.23 -11.37
N ALA A 198 7.48 15.55 -11.01
CA ALA A 198 7.26 15.04 -9.67
C ALA A 198 8.29 13.98 -9.25
N SER A 199 8.64 13.02 -10.13
CA SER A 199 9.69 12.05 -9.83
C SER A 199 11.06 12.71 -9.66
N ALA A 200 11.42 13.63 -10.56
CA ALA A 200 12.67 14.38 -10.43
C ALA A 200 12.73 15.25 -9.15
N GLY A 201 11.59 15.82 -8.74
CA GLY A 201 11.45 16.54 -7.46
C GLY A 201 11.62 15.63 -6.24
N ILE A 202 11.05 14.42 -6.27
CA ILE A 202 11.21 13.41 -5.21
C ILE A 202 12.67 12.94 -5.12
N ASP A 203 13.29 12.62 -6.25
CA ASP A 203 14.69 12.16 -6.28
C ASP A 203 15.64 13.24 -5.78
N LYS A 204 15.43 14.50 -6.19
CA LYS A 204 16.17 15.65 -5.67
C LYS A 204 15.99 15.83 -4.17
N ALA A 205 14.75 15.84 -3.67
CA ALA A 205 14.47 15.99 -2.24
C ALA A 205 15.07 14.83 -1.40
N LYS A 206 15.09 13.61 -1.95
CA LYS A 206 15.72 12.45 -1.33
C LYS A 206 17.24 12.56 -1.28
N GLN A 207 17.86 13.10 -2.33
CA GLN A 207 19.29 13.41 -2.34
C GLN A 207 19.63 14.50 -1.32
N GLU A 208 18.94 15.64 -1.34
CA GLU A 208 19.13 16.75 -0.38
C GLU A 208 18.97 16.27 1.07
N HIS A 209 17.97 15.43 1.37
CA HIS A 209 17.78 14.84 2.70
C HIS A 209 18.90 13.87 3.10
N THR A 210 19.45 13.11 2.14
CA THR A 210 20.56 12.17 2.41
C THR A 210 21.87 12.92 2.67
N GLU A 211 22.14 13.98 1.90
CA GLU A 211 23.28 14.88 2.12
C GLU A 211 23.16 15.64 3.46
N ALA A 212 21.96 16.10 3.82
CA ALA A 212 21.69 16.74 5.11
C ALA A 212 21.86 15.78 6.30
N LEU A 213 21.43 14.52 6.18
CA LEU A 213 21.69 13.48 7.19
C LEU A 213 23.18 13.24 7.37
N ALA A 214 23.93 13.00 6.28
CA ALA A 214 25.36 12.76 6.33
C ALA A 214 26.13 13.95 6.97
N ALA A 215 25.73 15.19 6.67
CA ALA A 215 26.28 16.38 7.30
C ALA A 215 25.97 16.45 8.80
N LYS A 216 24.78 16.01 9.24
CA LYS A 216 24.39 15.96 10.65
C LYS A 216 25.09 14.84 11.42
N ASP A 217 25.26 13.67 10.82
CA ASP A 217 26.04 12.57 11.42
C ASP A 217 27.50 12.96 11.61
N GLN A 218 28.10 13.67 10.64
CA GLN A 218 29.43 14.24 10.77
C GLN A 218 29.53 15.30 11.88
N GLU A 219 28.50 16.16 12.04
CA GLU A 219 28.42 17.11 13.15
C GLU A 219 28.34 16.38 14.50
N ILE A 220 27.49 15.36 14.62
CA ILE A 220 27.35 14.54 15.84
C ILE A 220 28.67 13.84 16.19
N ALA A 221 29.35 13.24 15.22
CA ALA A 221 30.66 12.62 15.43
C ALA A 221 31.69 13.64 15.96
N ASN A 222 31.74 14.83 15.35
CA ASN A 222 32.63 15.90 15.80
C ASN A 222 32.30 16.38 17.23
N ARG A 223 31.01 16.50 17.58
CA ARG A 223 30.56 16.87 18.94
C ARG A 223 30.91 15.80 19.97
N ASN A 224 30.73 14.52 19.64
CA ASN A 224 31.06 13.40 20.52
C ASN A 224 32.57 13.37 20.84
N ASN A 225 33.42 13.61 19.83
CA ASN A 225 34.87 13.73 20.03
C ASN A 225 35.22 14.92 20.94
N GLN A 226 34.58 16.09 20.74
CA GLN A 226 34.78 17.26 21.62
C GLN A 226 34.34 17.00 23.07
N ILE A 227 33.27 16.24 23.29
CA ILE A 227 32.78 15.84 24.61
C ILE A 227 33.78 14.88 25.28
N ALA A 228 34.27 13.87 24.55
CA ALA A 228 35.29 12.94 25.07
C ALA A 228 36.59 13.66 25.49
N ASP A 229 37.08 14.59 24.65
CA ASP A 229 38.23 15.43 24.96
C ASP A 229 37.99 16.35 26.16
N ALA A 230 36.78 16.88 26.31
CA ALA A 230 36.41 17.74 27.44
C ALA A 230 36.34 16.94 28.75
N GLN A 231 35.76 15.73 28.72
CA GLN A 231 35.69 14.84 29.87
C GLN A 231 37.08 14.47 30.36
N LYS A 232 37.96 14.02 29.44
CA LYS A 232 39.34 13.66 29.78
C LYS A 232 40.10 14.82 30.44
N ARG A 233 39.96 16.05 29.92
CA ARG A 233 40.58 17.23 30.54
C ARG A 233 40.07 17.53 31.95
N LEU A 234 38.79 17.28 32.24
CA LEU A 234 38.24 17.43 33.58
C LEU A 234 38.80 16.37 34.54
N ASP A 235 38.88 15.13 34.10
CA ASP A 235 39.41 14.01 34.89
C ASP A 235 40.91 14.24 35.21
N ASP A 236 41.72 14.59 34.21
CA ASP A 236 43.15 14.94 34.35
C ASP A 236 43.34 16.12 35.34
N GLN A 237 42.44 17.12 35.30
CA GLN A 237 42.50 18.29 36.19
C GLN A 237 42.09 17.97 37.62
N ALA A 238 41.13 17.05 37.81
CA ALA A 238 40.73 16.57 39.13
C ALA A 238 41.85 15.77 39.82
N GLU A 239 42.52 14.86 39.10
CA GLU A 239 43.67 14.10 39.61
C GLU A 239 44.83 15.04 40.01
N SER A 240 45.17 16.01 39.15
CA SER A 240 46.22 17.00 39.42
C SER A 240 45.97 17.84 40.67
N ASN A 241 44.73 18.30 40.87
CA ASN A 241 44.34 19.06 42.07
C ASN A 241 44.46 18.22 43.35
N LEU A 242 44.05 16.95 43.31
CA LEU A 242 44.14 16.02 44.44
C LEU A 242 45.59 15.72 44.82
N VAL A 243 46.44 15.40 43.84
CA VAL A 243 47.88 15.19 44.05
C VAL A 243 48.56 16.44 44.63
N THR A 244 48.16 17.63 44.19
CA THR A 244 48.70 18.90 44.72
C THR A 244 48.33 19.10 46.19
N GLN A 245 47.10 18.77 46.59
CA GLN A 245 46.67 18.85 47.99
C GLN A 245 47.37 17.82 48.90
N LEU A 246 47.64 16.62 48.39
CA LEU A 246 48.33 15.57 49.15
C LEU A 246 49.81 15.90 49.34
N LYS A 247 50.49 16.40 48.30
CA LYS A 247 51.89 16.89 48.40
C LYS A 247 52.08 18.08 49.35
N ALA A 248 51.02 18.82 49.64
CA ALA A 248 51.04 19.93 50.60
C ALA A 248 50.95 19.48 52.07
N ARG A 249 50.63 18.19 52.33
CA ARG A 249 50.70 17.63 53.69
C ARG A 249 52.17 17.34 54.02
N PRO A 250 52.74 17.87 55.12
CA PRO A 250 54.08 17.51 55.53
C PRO A 250 54.11 16.01 55.88
N LYS A 251 55.18 15.32 55.47
CA LYS A 251 55.48 13.97 55.98
C LYS A 251 55.62 14.07 57.49
N SER A 252 54.67 13.51 58.23
CA SER A 252 54.69 13.49 59.68
C SER A 252 55.93 12.72 60.16
N GLU A 253 56.76 13.41 60.95
CA GLU A 253 57.93 12.81 61.59
C GLU A 253 57.48 11.79 62.65
N ARG A 254 57.30 10.52 62.27
CA ARG A 254 57.28 9.33 63.14
C ARG A 254 56.50 9.44 64.47
N PHE A 255 55.31 10.03 64.46
CA PHE A 255 54.38 10.00 65.60
C PHE A 255 53.08 9.31 65.22
N GLU A 256 53.13 7.98 65.17
CA GLU A 256 51.94 7.14 65.12
C GLU A 256 51.20 7.17 66.46
N ILE A 257 49.87 7.04 66.40
CA ILE A 257 49.00 7.05 67.59
C ILE A 257 48.85 5.60 68.08
N PRO A 258 49.02 5.31 69.39
CA PRO A 258 48.78 3.97 69.91
C PRO A 258 47.34 3.52 69.69
N ASP A 259 47.16 2.31 69.16
CA ASP A 259 45.85 1.70 68.95
C ASP A 259 45.09 1.47 70.27
N GLY A 260 45.81 1.16 71.34
CA GLY A 260 45.21 0.88 72.64
C GLY A 260 46.25 0.66 73.73
N LYS A 261 45.83 -0.03 74.79
CA LYS A 261 46.61 -0.29 75.99
C LYS A 261 46.31 -1.66 76.59
N VAL A 262 47.32 -2.20 77.27
CA VAL A 262 47.18 -3.38 78.14
C VAL A 262 46.37 -3.00 79.39
N THR A 263 45.33 -3.78 79.68
CA THR A 263 44.38 -3.55 80.79
C THR A 263 44.58 -4.53 81.95
N SER A 264 45.01 -5.76 81.66
CA SER A 264 45.28 -6.78 82.67
C SER A 264 46.26 -7.82 82.12
N ILE A 265 46.99 -8.49 83.02
CA ILE A 265 48.06 -9.42 82.70
C ILE A 265 48.02 -10.61 83.65
N ASN A 266 48.23 -11.81 83.12
CA ASN A 266 48.52 -13.01 83.88
C ASN A 266 49.85 -13.60 83.37
N GLU A 267 50.96 -13.16 83.98
CA GLU A 267 52.31 -13.58 83.62
C GLU A 267 52.49 -15.11 83.68
N ALA A 268 51.85 -15.76 84.66
CA ALA A 268 51.95 -17.20 84.88
C ALA A 268 51.30 -18.05 83.77
N SER A 269 50.33 -17.50 83.02
CA SER A 269 49.75 -18.16 81.84
C SER A 269 50.20 -17.54 80.51
N GLY A 270 51.00 -16.47 80.55
CA GLY A 270 51.36 -15.70 79.36
C GLY A 270 50.16 -15.03 78.68
N THR A 271 49.14 -14.64 79.44
CA THR A 271 47.89 -14.05 78.91
C THR A 271 47.82 -12.56 79.23
N VAL A 272 47.36 -11.75 78.27
CA VAL A 272 47.20 -10.29 78.37
C VAL A 272 45.82 -9.90 77.85
N TRP A 273 45.20 -8.89 78.43
CA TRP A 273 43.93 -8.33 77.95
C TRP A 273 44.10 -6.88 77.52
N ILE A 274 43.44 -6.50 76.42
CA ILE A 274 43.57 -5.17 75.78
C ILE A 274 42.20 -4.48 75.63
N ASN A 275 42.20 -3.15 75.59
CA ASN A 275 40.99 -2.32 75.44
C ASN A 275 40.56 -2.09 73.96
N ILE A 276 40.63 -3.16 73.17
CA ILE A 276 40.26 -3.21 71.76
C ILE A 276 39.51 -4.52 71.52
N GLY A 277 38.46 -4.49 70.71
CA GLY A 277 37.68 -5.69 70.37
C GLY A 277 36.94 -5.59 69.03
N SER A 278 35.81 -6.28 68.92
CA SER A 278 35.04 -6.33 67.66
C SER A 278 34.43 -5.00 67.21
N SER A 279 34.19 -4.04 68.12
CA SER A 279 33.72 -2.69 67.78
C SER A 279 34.75 -1.93 66.93
N ASP A 280 36.03 -2.22 67.12
CA ASP A 280 37.15 -1.60 66.41
C ASP A 280 37.52 -2.34 65.11
N ASP A 281 36.75 -3.37 64.73
CA ASP A 281 37.08 -4.36 63.68
C ASP A 281 38.35 -5.19 63.94
N LEU A 282 38.68 -5.45 65.21
CA LEU A 282 39.79 -6.34 65.56
C LEU A 282 39.54 -7.77 65.06
N LYS A 283 40.59 -8.47 64.63
CA LYS A 283 40.55 -9.89 64.24
C LYS A 283 41.38 -10.76 65.19
N PRO A 284 41.05 -12.04 65.36
CA PRO A 284 41.99 -13.02 65.92
C PRO A 284 43.24 -13.12 65.05
N LEU A 285 44.37 -13.50 65.65
CA LEU A 285 45.71 -13.57 65.02
C LEU A 285 46.34 -12.21 64.65
N THR A 286 45.68 -11.07 64.92
CA THR A 286 46.34 -9.76 64.85
C THR A 286 47.45 -9.69 65.93
N THR A 287 48.67 -9.39 65.50
CA THR A 287 49.82 -9.16 66.38
C THR A 287 49.98 -7.67 66.68
N PHE A 288 50.25 -7.31 67.93
CA PHE A 288 50.64 -5.97 68.36
C PHE A 288 52.06 -5.96 68.93
N SER A 289 52.77 -4.87 68.66
CA SER A 289 53.99 -4.49 69.39
C SER A 289 53.58 -3.74 70.66
N VAL A 290 54.18 -4.08 71.80
CA VAL A 290 53.92 -3.43 73.10
C VAL A 290 55.01 -2.41 73.39
N TYR A 291 54.61 -1.21 73.81
CA TYR A 291 55.45 -0.04 74.07
C TYR A 291 55.24 0.47 75.51
N PRO A 292 56.22 1.14 76.12
CA PRO A 292 56.09 1.65 77.50
C PRO A 292 54.93 2.63 77.65
N ALA A 293 54.18 2.53 78.75
CA ALA A 293 53.09 3.46 79.07
C ALA A 293 53.52 4.95 79.06
N THR A 294 54.77 5.21 79.43
CA THR A 294 55.41 6.55 79.49
C THR A 294 55.89 7.09 78.15
N GLN A 295 55.82 6.28 77.08
CA GLN A 295 56.35 6.68 75.78
C GLN A 295 55.37 7.59 75.02
N LEU A 296 55.88 8.72 74.50
CA LEU A 296 55.14 9.60 73.59
C LEU A 296 55.20 9.06 72.15
N GLY A 297 54.15 8.31 71.76
CA GLY A 297 54.01 7.74 70.42
C GLY A 297 54.84 6.47 70.18
N VAL A 298 54.47 5.75 69.13
CA VAL A 298 54.98 4.41 68.79
C VAL A 298 55.86 4.43 67.53
N MET A 299 56.46 3.29 67.17
CA MET A 299 57.18 3.08 65.88
C MET A 299 58.45 3.92 65.66
N ARG A 300 59.14 4.39 66.72
CA ARG A 300 60.40 5.16 66.53
C ARG A 300 61.58 4.26 66.13
N GLY A 301 61.66 3.07 66.72
CA GLY A 301 62.64 2.02 66.44
C GLY A 301 62.26 0.67 67.08
N PRO A 302 62.87 -0.46 66.68
CA PRO A 302 62.62 -1.78 67.28
C PRO A 302 63.04 -1.87 68.75
N GLU A 303 63.97 -1.04 69.20
CA GLU A 303 64.45 -0.94 70.59
C GLU A 303 63.40 -0.44 71.59
N ASP A 304 62.36 0.24 71.12
CA ASP A 304 61.23 0.72 71.95
C ASP A 304 60.21 -0.40 72.26
N ILE A 305 60.34 -1.59 71.65
CA ILE A 305 59.36 -2.68 71.78
C ILE A 305 59.68 -3.53 73.02
N LYS A 306 58.83 -3.45 74.03
CA LYS A 306 58.92 -4.23 75.28
C LYS A 306 58.62 -5.72 75.08
N GLY A 307 57.75 -6.02 74.14
CA GLY A 307 57.26 -7.37 73.86
C GLY A 307 56.21 -7.39 72.76
N ARG A 308 55.66 -8.58 72.50
CA ARG A 308 54.64 -8.79 71.46
C ARG A 308 53.49 -9.61 71.99
N ILE A 309 52.28 -9.25 71.60
CA ILE A 309 51.06 -9.97 71.94
C ILE A 309 50.28 -10.32 70.67
N GLU A 310 49.68 -11.50 70.64
CA GLU A 310 48.82 -11.98 69.54
C GLU A 310 47.40 -12.20 70.06
N VAL A 311 46.39 -11.67 69.37
CA VAL A 311 44.98 -11.83 69.75
C VAL A 311 44.57 -13.29 69.58
N LEU A 312 44.25 -13.97 70.69
CA LEU A 312 43.69 -15.33 70.65
C LEU A 312 42.19 -15.31 70.41
N LYS A 313 41.49 -14.43 71.13
CA LYS A 313 40.03 -14.41 71.18
C LYS A 313 39.51 -13.02 71.50
N ILE A 314 38.54 -12.57 70.72
CA ILE A 314 37.73 -11.38 71.05
C ILE A 314 36.70 -11.81 72.09
N ILE A 315 36.63 -11.09 73.21
CA ILE A 315 35.69 -11.37 74.30
C ILE A 315 34.42 -10.53 74.12
N ASP A 316 34.58 -9.25 73.79
CA ASP A 316 33.50 -8.27 73.68
C ASP A 316 33.88 -7.14 72.70
N GLY A 317 32.99 -6.16 72.53
CA GLY A 317 33.15 -5.01 71.64
C GLY A 317 34.49 -4.28 71.77
N ASP A 318 34.93 -4.00 73.00
CA ASP A 318 36.15 -3.21 73.26
C ASP A 318 37.17 -4.03 74.09
N PHE A 319 37.10 -5.37 74.04
CA PHE A 319 37.90 -6.24 74.91
C PHE A 319 38.32 -7.55 74.23
N ALA A 320 39.63 -7.82 74.21
CA ALA A 320 40.20 -9.04 73.65
C ALA A 320 41.25 -9.69 74.56
N GLU A 321 41.31 -11.02 74.48
CA GLU A 321 42.32 -11.88 75.12
C GLU A 321 43.44 -12.16 74.13
N CYS A 322 44.66 -11.83 74.56
CA CYS A 322 45.89 -12.00 73.81
C CYS A 322 46.85 -12.94 74.53
N ARG A 323 47.72 -13.61 73.77
CA ARG A 323 48.87 -14.35 74.31
C ARG A 323 50.14 -13.53 74.13
N ILE A 324 51.02 -13.55 75.14
CA ILE A 324 52.38 -13.04 75.02
C ILE A 324 53.17 -13.97 74.10
N VAL A 325 53.60 -13.43 72.96
CA VAL A 325 54.48 -14.11 71.99
C VAL A 325 55.95 -13.83 72.33
N GLU A 326 56.22 -12.65 72.86
CA GLU A 326 57.56 -12.18 73.23
C GLU A 326 57.50 -11.28 74.47
N ASP A 327 58.41 -11.53 75.41
CA ASP A 327 58.61 -10.78 76.65
C ASP A 327 60.09 -10.41 76.84
N SER A 328 60.37 -9.13 77.15
CA SER A 328 61.67 -8.71 77.67
C SER A 328 61.75 -9.00 79.17
N ILE A 329 62.74 -9.80 79.59
CA ILE A 329 63.00 -10.06 81.02
C ILE A 329 63.42 -8.78 81.76
N ASN A 330 64.07 -7.84 81.04
CA ASN A 330 64.59 -6.60 81.61
C ASN A 330 63.54 -5.47 81.67
N ASP A 331 62.47 -5.57 80.87
CA ASP A 331 61.36 -4.62 80.86
C ASP A 331 60.03 -5.36 80.57
N PRO A 332 59.45 -6.03 81.59
CA PRO A 332 58.27 -6.86 81.42
C PRO A 332 57.05 -6.02 81.02
N ILE A 333 56.11 -6.62 80.30
CA ILE A 333 54.84 -5.97 79.92
C ILE A 333 54.05 -5.60 81.19
N LEU A 334 53.58 -4.36 81.29
CA LEU A 334 52.84 -3.82 82.44
C LEU A 334 51.45 -3.31 82.05
N ILE A 335 50.56 -3.20 83.04
CA ILE A 335 49.25 -2.60 82.86
C ILE A 335 49.41 -1.11 82.51
N GLY A 336 48.72 -0.66 81.46
CA GLY A 336 48.83 0.68 80.91
C GLY A 336 49.85 0.83 79.78
N ASP A 337 50.69 -0.19 79.52
CA ASP A 337 51.57 -0.20 78.35
C ASP A 337 50.76 -0.10 77.06
N GLN A 338 51.31 0.63 76.10
CA GLN A 338 50.68 0.99 74.84
C GLN A 338 50.82 -0.15 73.83
N ILE A 339 49.86 -0.33 72.93
CA ILE A 339 49.93 -1.34 71.87
C ILE A 339 49.72 -0.68 70.51
N TYR A 340 50.42 -1.18 69.49
CA TYR A 340 50.30 -0.69 68.12
C TYR A 340 50.65 -1.77 67.08
N SER A 341 49.94 -1.75 65.94
CA SER A 341 50.20 -2.65 64.82
C SER A 341 50.11 -1.94 63.46
N PRO A 342 51.22 -1.80 62.70
CA PRO A 342 51.19 -1.32 61.31
C PRO A 342 50.36 -2.16 60.33
N LEU A 343 49.75 -3.27 60.78
CA LEU A 343 48.90 -4.15 59.97
C LEU A 343 47.40 -3.93 60.20
N TRP A 344 47.02 -3.16 61.21
CA TRP A 344 45.65 -3.00 61.67
C TRP A 344 45.47 -1.66 62.38
N GLN A 345 44.37 -0.96 62.12
CA GLN A 345 44.05 0.31 62.78
C GLN A 345 42.59 0.27 63.25
N ARG A 346 42.28 0.93 64.39
CA ARG A 346 40.91 0.95 64.93
C ARG A 346 39.90 1.45 63.88
N GLY A 347 38.95 0.60 63.50
CA GLY A 347 37.80 0.95 62.66
C GLY A 347 38.10 1.25 61.19
N ILE A 348 39.35 1.09 60.72
CA ILE A 348 39.75 1.32 59.33
C ILE A 348 40.72 0.21 58.89
N SER A 349 40.46 -0.42 57.74
CA SER A 349 41.41 -1.37 57.15
C SER A 349 42.67 -0.65 56.68
N VAL A 350 43.85 -1.18 57.03
CA VAL A 350 45.14 -0.64 56.55
C VAL A 350 45.37 -1.09 55.11
N HIS A 351 45.64 -0.15 54.21
CA HIS A 351 45.80 -0.42 52.78
C HIS A 351 47.28 -0.52 52.36
N PHE A 352 47.61 -1.57 51.59
CA PHE A 352 48.97 -1.92 51.19
C PHE A 352 49.14 -1.96 49.67
N ALA A 353 50.32 -1.54 49.20
CA ALA A 353 50.85 -1.82 47.88
C ALA A 353 52.07 -2.75 47.97
N LEU A 354 52.15 -3.78 47.12
CA LEU A 354 53.22 -4.78 47.13
C LEU A 354 54.11 -4.70 45.89
N ILE A 355 55.36 -4.26 46.04
CA ILE A 355 56.35 -4.15 44.95
C ILE A 355 57.54 -5.11 45.14
N GLY A 356 57.93 -5.80 44.07
CA GLY A 356 59.13 -6.63 44.03
C GLY A 356 58.89 -8.14 44.02
N TYR A 357 59.99 -8.86 44.02
CA TYR A 357 60.08 -10.29 44.29
C TYR A 357 60.27 -10.52 45.79
N PHE A 358 59.61 -11.52 46.34
CA PHE A 358 59.63 -11.81 47.77
C PHE A 358 60.06 -13.26 47.99
N ASP A 359 61.16 -13.46 48.71
CA ASP A 359 61.70 -14.76 49.09
C ASP A 359 62.08 -14.63 50.57
N ILE A 360 61.31 -15.29 51.44
CA ILE A 360 61.35 -15.09 52.90
C ILE A 360 62.13 -16.23 53.58
N ASP A 361 62.02 -17.45 53.06
CA ASP A 361 62.77 -18.61 53.58
C ASP A 361 64.04 -18.95 52.80
N GLY A 362 64.32 -18.26 51.70
CA GLY A 362 65.56 -18.40 50.93
C GLY A 362 65.55 -19.60 49.97
N ASP A 363 64.38 -20.18 49.67
CA ASP A 363 64.25 -21.34 48.80
C ASP A 363 64.30 -21.00 47.28
N GLY A 364 64.39 -19.70 46.96
CA GLY A 364 64.47 -19.18 45.60
C GLY A 364 63.13 -19.08 44.88
N LYS A 365 61.99 -19.27 45.56
CA LYS A 365 60.63 -19.07 45.01
C LYS A 365 59.96 -17.83 45.61
N SER A 366 58.85 -17.43 44.99
CA SER A 366 58.07 -16.27 45.43
C SER A 366 57.13 -16.61 46.60
N ASP A 367 57.47 -16.17 47.80
CA ASP A 367 56.65 -16.19 49.03
C ASP A 367 55.49 -15.15 49.01
N ARG A 368 55.23 -14.49 47.88
CA ARG A 368 54.26 -13.38 47.79
C ARG A 368 52.88 -13.73 48.36
N ASP A 369 52.33 -14.90 48.07
CA ASP A 369 51.00 -15.28 48.58
C ASP A 369 51.00 -15.50 50.11
N ARG A 370 52.13 -15.87 50.71
CA ARG A 370 52.30 -15.95 52.17
C ARG A 370 52.24 -14.56 52.81
N ILE A 371 52.86 -13.56 52.18
CA ILE A 371 52.78 -12.14 52.61
C ILE A 371 51.34 -11.63 52.51
N LYS A 372 50.67 -11.92 51.39
CA LYS A 372 49.27 -11.54 51.19
C LYS A 372 48.39 -12.14 52.28
N ASN A 373 48.58 -13.42 52.60
CA ASN A 373 47.85 -14.07 53.68
C ASN A 373 48.13 -13.44 55.05
N ILE A 374 49.37 -13.02 55.35
CA ILE A 374 49.71 -12.30 56.59
C ILE A 374 48.93 -10.97 56.67
N ILE A 375 49.00 -10.13 55.63
CA ILE A 375 48.29 -8.84 55.57
C ILE A 375 46.78 -9.03 55.70
N LEU A 376 46.20 -9.93 54.89
CA LEU A 376 44.76 -10.20 54.88
C LEU A 376 44.27 -10.80 56.21
N SER A 377 45.08 -11.64 56.88
CA SER A 377 44.73 -12.24 58.18
C SER A 377 44.66 -11.22 59.32
N ALA A 378 45.45 -10.14 59.24
CA ALA A 378 45.42 -9.04 60.19
C ALA A 378 44.28 -8.03 59.91
N GLY A 379 43.59 -8.14 58.77
CA GLY A 379 42.54 -7.21 58.34
C GLY A 379 42.99 -6.12 57.34
N GLY A 380 44.23 -6.19 56.84
CA GLY A 380 44.72 -5.27 55.82
C GLY A 380 44.20 -5.57 54.41
N VAL A 381 44.12 -4.54 53.56
CA VAL A 381 43.67 -4.60 52.16
C VAL A 381 44.86 -4.39 51.22
N ILE A 382 44.83 -4.97 50.02
CA ILE A 382 45.91 -4.86 49.03
C ILE A 382 45.39 -4.19 47.76
N ASP A 383 45.69 -2.91 47.59
CA ASP A 383 45.20 -2.07 46.49
C ASP A 383 45.97 -2.28 45.19
N ALA A 384 47.26 -2.58 45.32
CA ALA A 384 48.19 -2.58 44.20
C ALA A 384 49.26 -3.67 44.34
N GLU A 385 49.54 -4.36 43.25
CA GLU A 385 50.66 -5.29 43.14
C GLU A 385 51.49 -4.97 41.90
N LEU A 386 52.81 -4.93 42.05
CA LEU A 386 53.78 -4.99 40.96
C LEU A 386 54.80 -6.09 41.27
N SER A 387 54.83 -7.12 40.44
CA SER A 387 55.65 -8.32 40.61
C SER A 387 56.14 -8.80 39.25
N ILE A 388 57.01 -9.80 39.26
CA ILE A 388 57.21 -10.73 38.14
C ILE A 388 56.32 -11.97 38.31
N ASP A 389 56.06 -12.69 37.23
CA ASP A 389 55.54 -14.06 37.27
C ASP A 389 56.58 -15.05 37.82
N ASN A 390 56.12 -16.21 38.27
CA ASN A 390 56.96 -17.19 38.95
C ASN A 390 57.68 -18.09 37.93
N THR A 391 58.69 -17.54 37.26
CA THR A 391 59.57 -18.26 36.33
C THR A 391 60.92 -18.58 37.00
N GLN A 392 61.46 -19.77 36.74
CA GLN A 392 62.83 -20.11 37.15
C GLN A 392 63.89 -19.34 36.34
N GLU A 393 63.50 -18.79 35.19
CA GLU A 393 64.33 -17.95 34.33
C GLU A 393 63.93 -16.47 34.50
N VAL A 394 64.86 -15.70 35.07
CA VAL A 394 64.70 -14.27 35.41
C VAL A 394 64.52 -13.40 34.16
N ASP A 395 65.17 -13.77 33.06
CA ASP A 395 65.16 -13.03 31.79
C ASP A 395 63.89 -13.31 30.94
N ALA A 396 63.11 -14.34 31.28
CA ALA A 396 61.86 -14.71 30.61
C ALA A 396 60.61 -14.24 31.38
N ALA A 397 60.79 -13.55 32.50
CA ALA A 397 59.71 -13.19 33.41
C ALA A 397 58.87 -12.01 32.89
N ASN A 398 57.54 -12.11 33.01
CA ASN A 398 56.60 -11.05 32.65
C ASN A 398 56.20 -10.24 33.90
N LEU A 399 55.95 -8.96 33.71
CA LEU A 399 55.46 -8.10 34.79
C LEU A 399 53.98 -8.34 35.07
N ILE A 400 53.69 -8.83 36.28
CA ILE A 400 52.35 -8.87 36.84
C ILE A 400 52.06 -7.53 37.50
N ARG A 401 51.06 -6.82 36.97
CA ARG A 401 50.48 -5.63 37.60
C ARG A 401 49.02 -5.89 37.94
N LYS A 402 48.63 -5.66 39.19
CA LYS A 402 47.23 -5.72 39.65
C LYS A 402 46.88 -4.42 40.39
N GLY A 403 45.64 -3.96 40.20
CA GLY A 403 45.13 -2.76 40.87
C GLY A 403 45.95 -1.49 40.63
N GLY A 404 45.93 -0.58 41.60
CA GLY A 404 46.61 0.70 41.53
C GLY A 404 46.64 1.41 42.87
N ILE A 405 47.76 2.05 43.18
CA ILE A 405 47.93 2.87 44.38
C ILE A 405 46.91 4.02 44.34
N THR A 406 46.18 4.21 45.42
CA THR A 406 45.20 5.28 45.61
C THR A 406 45.67 6.27 46.67
N VAL A 407 44.81 7.22 47.04
CA VAL A 407 45.04 8.13 48.17
C VAL A 407 44.87 7.47 49.54
N ASP A 408 44.25 6.28 49.56
CA ASP A 408 43.97 5.51 50.78
C ASP A 408 45.09 4.51 51.08
N THR A 409 45.92 4.15 50.09
CA THR A 409 47.07 3.26 50.26
C THR A 409 48.09 3.86 51.24
N GLN A 410 48.31 3.20 52.38
CA GLN A 410 49.17 3.72 53.46
C GLN A 410 50.61 3.24 53.33
N TYR A 411 50.83 1.95 53.07
CA TYR A 411 52.18 1.34 53.04
C TYR A 411 52.52 0.68 51.70
N LEU A 412 53.73 0.94 51.22
CA LEU A 412 54.40 0.28 50.10
C LEU A 412 55.41 -0.73 50.66
N VAL A 413 55.10 -2.02 50.57
CA VAL A 413 55.99 -3.11 50.99
C VAL A 413 56.96 -3.44 49.85
N ARG A 414 58.26 -3.31 50.13
CA ARG A 414 59.35 -3.59 49.19
C ARG A 414 59.96 -4.97 49.38
N GLY A 415 59.99 -5.75 48.30
CA GLY A 415 60.88 -6.89 48.08
C GLY A 415 62.06 -6.52 47.18
N LYS A 416 62.74 -7.52 46.60
CA LYS A 416 63.85 -7.33 45.65
C LYS A 416 63.30 -6.82 44.30
N THR A 417 63.88 -5.75 43.74
CA THR A 417 63.32 -5.06 42.56
C THR A 417 64.19 -5.09 41.31
N ASP A 418 65.40 -5.67 41.37
CA ASP A 418 66.38 -5.67 40.27
C ASP A 418 65.81 -6.25 38.98
N THR A 419 65.10 -7.38 39.07
CA THR A 419 64.42 -8.00 37.92
C THR A 419 63.36 -7.09 37.31
N ILE A 420 62.54 -6.45 38.15
CA ILE A 420 61.47 -5.53 37.69
C ILE A 420 62.08 -4.31 36.97
N LEU A 421 63.19 -3.78 37.51
CA LEU A 421 63.95 -2.67 36.93
C LEU A 421 64.57 -3.02 35.58
N ASN A 422 65.03 -4.27 35.40
CA ASN A 422 65.60 -4.76 34.14
C ASN A 422 64.53 -4.99 33.06
N ILE A 423 63.34 -5.47 33.43
CA ILE A 423 62.24 -5.72 32.48
C ILE A 423 61.56 -4.42 32.03
N ASP A 424 61.06 -3.59 32.96
CA ASP A 424 60.43 -2.30 32.63
C ASP A 424 60.65 -1.25 33.73
N ARG A 425 61.78 -0.55 33.58
CA ARG A 425 62.12 0.61 34.38
C ARG A 425 61.08 1.74 34.30
N GLN A 426 60.32 1.89 33.20
CA GLN A 426 59.30 2.94 33.10
C GLN A 426 58.08 2.60 33.96
N THR A 427 57.59 1.36 33.92
CA THR A 427 56.48 0.92 34.79
C THR A 427 56.88 0.94 36.26
N TYR A 428 58.10 0.50 36.60
CA TYR A 428 58.66 0.66 37.95
C TYR A 428 58.66 2.13 38.41
N ASN A 429 59.24 3.03 37.59
CA ASN A 429 59.30 4.45 37.92
C ASN A 429 57.91 5.07 38.07
N ARG A 430 56.91 4.67 37.27
CA ARG A 430 55.51 5.14 37.40
C ARG A 430 54.86 4.67 38.70
N PHE A 431 55.12 3.43 39.12
CA PHE A 431 54.62 2.88 40.38
C PHE A 431 55.24 3.61 41.58
N GLU A 432 56.57 3.80 41.56
CA GLU A 432 57.31 4.61 42.54
C GLU A 432 56.84 6.07 42.61
N THR A 433 56.62 6.71 41.46
CA THR A 433 56.14 8.10 41.42
C THR A 433 54.74 8.22 41.99
N ARG A 434 53.83 7.28 41.71
CA ARG A 434 52.49 7.26 42.33
C ARG A 434 52.54 7.07 43.85
N ALA A 435 53.39 6.17 44.34
CA ALA A 435 53.61 6.02 45.78
C ALA A 435 54.11 7.33 46.43
N LYS A 436 55.02 8.04 45.76
CA LYS A 436 55.54 9.34 46.23
C LYS A 436 54.49 10.46 46.13
N ASP A 437 53.67 10.45 45.08
CA ASP A 437 52.66 11.48 44.82
C ASP A 437 51.49 11.42 45.81
N TYR A 438 51.09 10.21 46.24
CA TYR A 438 50.09 9.99 47.28
C TYR A 438 50.68 9.89 48.69
N ASN A 439 51.98 10.15 48.85
CA ASN A 439 52.69 10.15 50.14
C ASN A 439 52.64 8.81 50.90
N VAL A 440 52.62 7.69 50.18
CA VAL A 440 52.62 6.34 50.73
C VAL A 440 53.95 6.06 51.45
N GLU A 441 53.90 5.54 52.68
CA GLU A 441 55.10 5.18 53.44
C GLU A 441 55.74 3.90 52.89
N SER A 442 57.07 3.85 52.86
CA SER A 442 57.82 2.75 52.27
C SER A 442 58.45 1.87 53.34
N ILE A 443 57.98 0.63 53.48
CA ILE A 443 58.52 -0.36 54.43
C ILE A 443 59.17 -1.55 53.70
N THR A 444 60.18 -2.16 54.31
CA THR A 444 60.77 -3.42 53.79
C THR A 444 59.91 -4.61 54.19
N ILE A 445 60.08 -5.74 53.49
CA ILE A 445 59.43 -7.00 53.88
C ILE A 445 59.81 -7.44 55.30
N ASN A 446 61.08 -7.30 55.70
CA ASN A 446 61.53 -7.65 57.05
C ASN A 446 60.82 -6.81 58.13
N THR A 447 60.62 -5.51 57.86
CA THR A 447 59.89 -4.60 58.74
C THR A 447 58.42 -5.02 58.88
N LEU A 448 57.73 -5.34 57.79
CA LEU A 448 56.36 -5.87 57.80
C LEU A 448 56.26 -7.17 58.62
N LEU A 449 57.17 -8.12 58.40
CA LEU A 449 57.16 -9.43 59.06
C LEU A 449 57.49 -9.32 60.55
N ASN A 450 58.38 -8.41 60.93
CA ASN A 450 58.67 -8.08 62.33
C ASN A 450 57.40 -7.54 63.02
N TYR A 451 56.63 -6.66 62.37
CA TYR A 451 55.34 -6.19 62.89
C TYR A 451 54.29 -7.31 63.00
N ALA A 452 54.27 -8.25 62.05
CA ALA A 452 53.44 -9.46 62.12
C ALA A 452 53.86 -10.45 63.23
N GLY A 453 55.04 -10.26 63.85
CA GLY A 453 55.55 -11.12 64.94
C GLY A 453 56.48 -12.26 64.51
N TYR A 454 57.01 -12.23 63.29
CA TYR A 454 58.03 -13.18 62.81
C TYR A 454 59.44 -12.73 63.19
N LYS A 455 60.35 -13.70 63.40
CA LYS A 455 61.74 -13.43 63.79
C LYS A 455 62.75 -14.24 62.99
N ASN A 456 63.92 -13.63 62.74
CA ASN A 456 65.10 -14.34 62.27
C ASN A 456 65.66 -15.17 63.44
N ILE A 457 65.81 -16.48 63.26
CA ILE A 457 66.56 -17.30 64.22
C ILE A 457 68.05 -17.08 63.99
N LYS A 458 68.62 -16.05 64.63
CA LYS A 458 70.09 -15.88 64.61
C LYS A 458 70.76 -17.13 65.17
N SER A 459 71.62 -17.76 64.38
CA SER A 459 72.67 -18.62 64.92
C SER A 459 73.61 -17.77 65.80
N SER A 460 74.19 -18.35 66.86
CA SER A 460 74.92 -17.58 67.89
C SER A 460 76.34 -17.17 67.48
N THR A 461 76.54 -16.78 66.22
CA THR A 461 77.84 -16.40 65.65
C THR A 461 77.75 -15.14 64.80
N GLY A 462 78.15 -14.00 65.37
CA GLY A 462 78.37 -12.76 64.63
C GLY A 462 77.83 -11.50 65.31
N LEU A 463 78.73 -10.70 65.90
CA LEU A 463 78.47 -9.26 66.02
C LEU A 463 78.66 -8.63 64.64
N GLY A 464 77.56 -8.17 64.05
CA GLY A 464 77.51 -7.53 62.74
C GLY A 464 76.18 -6.81 62.56
N SER A 465 76.18 -5.81 61.69
CA SER A 465 75.12 -4.85 61.32
C SER A 465 73.64 -5.27 61.51
N GLY A 466 72.80 -4.26 61.76
CA GLY A 466 71.37 -4.41 62.07
C GLY A 466 70.47 -5.03 60.99
N PHE A 467 69.17 -4.97 61.23
CA PHE A 467 68.12 -5.77 60.57
C PHE A 467 67.93 -5.57 59.05
N ASP A 468 68.65 -4.64 58.44
CA ASP A 468 68.61 -4.32 57.01
C ASP A 468 69.59 -5.18 56.19
N ASN A 469 69.49 -6.51 56.31
CA ASN A 469 70.24 -7.43 55.44
C ASN A 469 69.39 -7.82 54.22
N GLU A 470 69.95 -7.68 53.01
CA GLU A 470 69.27 -7.97 51.73
C GLU A 470 69.04 -9.48 51.48
N ASN A 471 69.70 -10.34 52.26
CA ASN A 471 69.43 -11.78 52.34
C ASN A 471 69.02 -12.16 53.78
N PRO A 472 67.75 -12.52 54.03
CA PRO A 472 67.31 -13.01 55.33
C PRO A 472 67.75 -14.46 55.59
N GLU A 473 67.93 -14.80 56.88
CA GLU A 473 67.93 -16.19 57.35
C GLU A 473 66.47 -16.70 57.45
N PRO A 474 66.19 -18.01 57.41
CA PRO A 474 64.82 -18.51 57.44
C PRO A 474 64.02 -18.02 58.65
N LEU A 475 62.96 -17.27 58.37
CA LEU A 475 62.09 -16.63 59.35
C LEU A 475 61.09 -17.63 59.95
N VAL A 476 61.06 -17.72 61.28
CA VAL A 476 60.21 -18.68 62.02
C VAL A 476 59.33 -17.94 63.02
N LYS A 477 58.04 -18.28 63.07
CA LYS A 477 57.13 -17.76 64.11
C LYS A 477 57.55 -18.36 65.47
N PRO A 478 57.72 -17.55 66.53
CA PRO A 478 58.18 -18.05 67.82
C PRO A 478 57.38 -19.27 68.33
N ILE A 479 58.09 -20.32 68.75
CA ILE A 479 57.47 -21.54 69.28
C ILE A 479 56.93 -21.24 70.68
N LEU A 480 55.65 -21.55 70.89
CA LEU A 480 54.94 -21.30 72.14
C LEU A 480 55.60 -22.03 73.32
N LYS A 481 55.84 -21.32 74.43
CA LYS A 481 56.14 -21.94 75.73
C LYS A 481 54.94 -22.85 76.12
N PRO A 482 55.14 -24.09 76.59
CA PRO A 482 54.04 -24.97 76.95
C PRO A 482 53.24 -24.42 78.14
N GLU A 483 51.91 -24.45 78.05
CA GLU A 483 51.02 -23.86 79.06
C GLU A 483 51.12 -24.57 80.42
N ASP A 484 51.40 -23.83 81.50
CA ASP A 484 51.29 -24.36 82.86
C ASP A 484 49.82 -24.45 83.26
N LYS A 485 49.25 -25.65 83.11
CA LYS A 485 47.83 -25.94 83.34
C LYS A 485 47.36 -25.75 84.79
N ARG A 486 48.24 -25.40 85.73
CA ARG A 486 47.91 -25.26 87.17
C ARG A 486 47.10 -24.01 87.54
N ASN A 487 46.97 -23.02 86.64
CA ASN A 487 46.32 -21.73 86.92
C ASN A 487 45.01 -21.44 86.14
N GLN A 488 44.40 -22.43 85.47
CA GLN A 488 43.26 -22.26 84.55
C GLN A 488 41.90 -21.88 85.18
N LEU A 489 41.86 -21.41 86.44
CA LEU A 489 40.61 -21.16 87.20
C LEU A 489 40.43 -19.70 87.68
N ARG A 490 41.25 -18.76 87.20
CA ARG A 490 40.99 -17.33 87.43
C ARG A 490 40.17 -16.75 86.28
N PHE A 491 38.88 -16.58 86.53
CA PHE A 491 38.00 -15.78 85.67
C PHE A 491 38.60 -14.39 85.44
N PRO A 492 38.38 -13.77 84.26
CA PRO A 492 38.83 -12.40 84.02
C PRO A 492 38.25 -11.46 85.08
N PRO A 493 38.97 -10.39 85.46
CA PRO A 493 38.44 -9.40 86.38
C PRO A 493 37.18 -8.79 85.76
N ARG A 494 36.01 -9.13 86.33
CA ARG A 494 34.76 -8.47 85.95
C ARG A 494 34.89 -6.99 86.31
N ARG A 495 34.76 -6.12 85.32
CA ARG A 495 34.59 -4.68 85.52
C ARG A 495 33.41 -4.49 86.47
N SER A 496 33.63 -3.88 87.63
CA SER A 496 32.56 -3.66 88.59
C SER A 496 31.60 -2.63 88.04
N GLU A 497 30.35 -3.02 87.82
CA GLU A 497 29.21 -2.11 87.59
C GLU A 497 28.88 -1.39 88.91
N ASN A 498 29.76 -0.48 89.31
CA ASN A 498 29.56 0.59 90.30
C ASN A 498 30.86 1.38 90.43
N ASP A 499 31.01 2.44 89.64
CA ASP A 499 31.04 3.80 90.20
C ASP A 499 30.74 4.81 89.09
N GLY A 500 29.95 5.83 89.42
CA GLY A 500 29.59 6.92 88.52
C GLY A 500 30.13 8.26 89.04
N ALA A 501 30.24 9.24 88.14
CA ALA A 501 30.87 10.56 88.33
C ALA A 501 32.39 10.47 88.66
N PHE A 502 33.27 10.95 87.80
CA PHE A 502 33.30 12.29 87.18
C PHE A 502 33.78 12.28 85.72
#